data_AF-A0AAN7IP66-F1
#
_entry.id   AF-A0AAN7IP66-F1
#
_cell.length_a   1.000
_cell.length_b   1.000
_cell.length_c   1.000
_cell.angle_alpha   90.00
_cell.angle_beta   90.00
_cell.angle_gamma   90.00
#
_symmetry.space_group_name_H-M   'P 1'
#
loop_
_entity.id
_entity.type
_entity.pdbx_description
1 polymer ?
#
loop_
_entity_poly.entity_id
_entity_poly.type
_entity_poly.pdbx_seq_one_letter_code
_entity_poly.pdbx_strand_id
1 'polypeptide(L)'
;MYLNDCQRTAFYEGIGLNTKEFDMHVIIETNRTTARIFPAVLDVENPEFKRKLDRMVEINEKLLAVGETEDASFVKNLKRIPLIAALASELLAAYLMPPIESGSLDFAEFEPQVVY
;
A
#
# COMPACT_ATOMS: atom_id res chain seq x y z
N MET A 1 -4.44 3.08 5.33
CA MET A 1 -5.60 3.30 4.46
C MET A 1 -6.09 1.95 3.95
N TYR A 2 -5.64 1.46 2.78
CA TYR A 2 -6.10 0.20 2.14
C TYR A 2 -6.47 -0.95 3.09
N LEU A 3 -5.52 -1.48 3.90
CA LEU A 3 -5.78 -2.60 4.80
C LEU A 3 -6.78 -2.28 5.92
N ASN A 4 -6.75 -1.05 6.44
CA ASN A 4 -7.61 -0.62 7.53
C ASN A 4 -9.04 -0.40 7.04
N ASP A 5 -9.18 0.18 5.86
CA ASP A 5 -10.48 0.57 5.32
C ASP A 5 -11.21 -0.64 4.72
N CYS A 6 -10.46 -1.64 4.21
CA CYS A 6 -11.00 -2.97 3.90
C CYS A 6 -11.63 -3.67 5.12
N GLN A 7 -11.13 -3.43 6.34
CA GLN A 7 -11.77 -3.95 7.57
C GLN A 7 -13.06 -3.18 7.94
N ARG A 8 -13.30 -2.02 7.33
CA ARG A 8 -14.42 -1.12 7.61
C ARG A 8 -15.28 -0.86 6.36
N THR A 9 -15.39 -1.85 5.47
CA THR A 9 -16.05 -1.71 4.16
C THR A 9 -17.48 -1.17 4.25
N ALA A 10 -18.22 -1.53 5.32
CA ALA A 10 -19.60 -1.11 5.53
C ALA A 10 -19.79 0.43 5.54
N PHE A 11 -18.78 1.20 5.94
CA PHE A 11 -18.84 2.66 5.90
C PHE A 11 -18.90 3.18 4.46
N TYR A 12 -18.02 2.68 3.59
CA TYR A 12 -17.92 3.11 2.19
C TYR A 12 -19.09 2.58 1.36
N GLU A 13 -19.49 1.33 1.60
CA GLU A 13 -20.67 0.74 0.96
C GLU A 13 -21.96 1.47 1.36
N GLY A 14 -22.05 1.93 2.61
CA GLY A 14 -23.19 2.70 3.12
C GLY A 14 -23.39 4.05 2.40
N ILE A 15 -22.34 4.61 1.81
CA ILE A 15 -22.40 5.83 0.98
C ILE A 15 -22.36 5.52 -0.53
N GLY A 16 -22.49 4.24 -0.92
CA GLY A 16 -22.56 3.81 -2.31
C GLY A 16 -21.21 3.70 -3.02
N LEU A 17 -20.10 3.56 -2.28
CA LEU A 17 -18.75 3.42 -2.82
C LEU A 17 -18.22 1.99 -2.67
N ASN A 18 -17.39 1.56 -3.64
CA ASN A 18 -16.55 0.38 -3.47
C ASN A 18 -15.26 0.76 -2.73
N THR A 19 -15.03 0.18 -1.55
CA THR A 19 -13.88 0.47 -0.68
C THR A 19 -12.53 0.33 -1.39
N LYS A 20 -12.33 -0.77 -2.13
CA LYS A 20 -11.04 -1.06 -2.78
C LYS A 20 -10.78 -0.13 -3.96
N GLU A 21 -11.81 0.17 -4.74
CA GLU A 21 -11.69 1.10 -5.87
C GLU A 21 -11.42 2.52 -5.39
N PHE A 22 -12.15 2.95 -4.35
CA PHE A 22 -11.95 4.26 -3.73
C PHE A 22 -10.53 4.42 -3.19
N ASP A 23 -10.04 3.45 -2.42
CA ASP A 23 -8.71 3.55 -1.84
C ASP A 23 -7.60 3.50 -2.89
N MET A 24 -7.73 2.63 -3.91
CA MET A 24 -6.77 2.62 -5.01
C MET A 24 -6.78 3.95 -5.77
N HIS A 25 -7.95 4.54 -5.99
CA HIS A 25 -8.04 5.86 -6.62
C HIS A 25 -7.30 6.92 -5.81
N VAL A 26 -7.51 6.98 -4.48
CA VAL A 26 -6.81 7.93 -3.61
C VAL A 26 -5.30 7.69 -3.61
N ILE A 27 -4.84 6.43 -3.58
CA ILE A 27 -3.41 6.09 -3.65
C ILE A 27 -2.81 6.61 -4.96
N ILE A 28 -3.47 6.33 -6.09
CA ILE A 28 -3.01 6.72 -7.42
C ILE A 28 -2.94 8.25 -7.54
N GLU A 29 -4.00 8.98 -7.18
CA GLU A 29 -4.02 10.44 -7.28
C GLU A 29 -3.02 11.12 -6.35
N THR A 30 -2.83 10.57 -5.15
CA THR A 30 -1.80 11.03 -4.21
C THR A 30 -0.42 10.83 -4.82
N ASN A 31 -0.13 9.63 -5.34
CA ASN A 31 1.17 9.30 -5.94
C ASN A 31 1.44 10.14 -7.19
N ARG A 32 0.42 10.41 -8.03
CA ARG A 32 0.51 11.32 -9.19
C ARG A 32 0.84 12.75 -8.78
N THR A 33 0.31 13.22 -7.66
CA THR A 33 0.65 14.53 -7.12
C THR A 33 2.09 14.56 -6.59
N THR A 34 2.50 13.53 -5.84
CA THR A 34 3.88 13.34 -5.36
C THR A 34 4.88 13.28 -6.52
N ALA A 35 4.52 12.63 -7.62
CA ALA A 35 5.35 12.47 -8.82
C ALA A 35 5.74 13.81 -9.48
N ARG A 36 5.05 14.92 -9.17
CA ARG A 36 5.40 16.24 -9.69
C ARG A 36 6.56 16.89 -8.92
N ILE A 37 6.82 16.44 -7.70
CA ILE A 37 7.75 17.09 -6.76
C ILE A 37 8.98 16.23 -6.54
N PHE A 38 8.82 14.91 -6.50
CA PHE A 38 9.90 13.99 -6.15
C PHE A 38 10.55 13.35 -7.38
N PRO A 39 11.87 13.09 -7.32
CA PRO A 39 12.66 12.50 -8.42
C PRO A 39 12.26 11.05 -8.76
N ALA A 40 11.55 10.38 -7.85
CA ALA A 40 11.04 9.04 -8.04
C ALA A 40 9.83 8.81 -7.11
N VAL A 41 8.90 7.98 -7.56
CA VAL A 41 7.71 7.57 -6.79
C VAL A 41 7.49 6.07 -6.90
N LEU A 42 6.63 5.53 -6.02
CA LEU A 42 6.23 4.13 -6.08
C LEU A 42 5.44 3.84 -7.36
N ASP A 43 5.66 2.66 -7.94
CA ASP A 43 4.88 2.16 -9.08
C ASP A 43 3.52 1.62 -8.61
N VAL A 44 2.62 2.53 -8.19
CA VAL A 44 1.31 2.17 -7.60
C VAL A 44 0.26 1.79 -8.65
N GLU A 45 0.49 2.13 -9.92
CA GLU A 45 -0.40 1.78 -11.05
C GLU A 45 -0.09 0.37 -11.60
N ASN A 46 1.06 -0.22 -11.22
CA ASN A 46 1.39 -1.60 -11.54
C ASN A 46 0.39 -2.59 -10.90
N PRO A 47 -0.20 -3.50 -11.69
CA PRO A 47 -1.12 -4.51 -11.16
C PRO A 47 -0.54 -5.33 -10.01
N GLU A 48 0.78 -5.54 -9.98
CA GLU A 48 1.46 -6.25 -8.90
C GLU A 48 1.38 -5.51 -7.56
N PHE A 49 1.40 -4.17 -7.57
CA PHE A 49 1.26 -3.38 -6.35
C PHE A 49 -0.10 -3.65 -5.69
N LYS A 50 -1.18 -3.53 -6.47
CA LYS A 50 -2.54 -3.85 -6.01
C LYS A 50 -2.66 -5.31 -5.58
N ARG A 51 -2.10 -6.25 -6.36
CA ARG A 51 -2.12 -7.68 -6.02
C ARG A 51 -1.49 -7.96 -4.66
N LYS A 52 -0.36 -7.32 -4.34
CA LYS A 52 0.30 -7.43 -3.04
C LYS A 52 -0.58 -6.87 -1.92
N LEU A 53 -1.16 -5.68 -2.10
CA LEU A 53 -2.09 -5.10 -1.13
C LEU A 53 -3.29 -6.00 -0.86
N ASP A 54 -3.92 -6.55 -1.90
CA ASP A 54 -5.03 -7.49 -1.76
C ASP A 54 -4.61 -8.74 -0.97
N ARG A 55 -3.42 -9.29 -1.24
CA ARG A 55 -2.89 -10.44 -0.51
C ARG A 55 -2.63 -10.13 0.97
N MET A 56 -2.14 -8.93 1.27
CA MET A 56 -1.98 -8.48 2.66
C MET A 56 -3.33 -8.38 3.39
N VAL A 57 -4.39 -7.94 2.70
CA VAL A 57 -5.76 -7.92 3.26
C VAL A 57 -6.20 -9.34 3.61
N GLU A 58 -6.08 -10.30 2.69
CA GLU A 58 -6.45 -11.70 2.95
C GLU A 58 -5.67 -12.33 4.12
N ILE A 59 -4.36 -12.04 4.21
CA ILE A 59 -3.53 -12.52 5.32
C ILE A 59 -3.98 -11.89 6.65
N ASN A 60 -4.28 -10.59 6.63
CA ASN A 60 -4.74 -9.87 7.81
C ASN A 60 -6.12 -10.38 8.30
N GLU A 61 -7.04 -10.68 7.39
CA GLU A 61 -8.33 -11.31 7.71
C GLU A 61 -8.13 -12.68 8.40
N LYS A 62 -7.21 -13.51 7.89
CA LYS A 62 -6.86 -14.79 8.54
C LYS A 62 -6.25 -14.59 9.93
N LEU A 63 -5.43 -13.55 10.13
CA LEU A 63 -4.85 -13.21 11.44
C LEU A 63 -5.92 -12.82 12.46
N LEU A 64 -6.92 -12.04 12.03
CA LEU A 64 -8.07 -11.65 12.83
C LEU A 64 -8.92 -12.87 13.19
N ALA A 65 -9.25 -13.71 12.20
CA ALA A 65 -10.02 -14.93 12.42
C ALA A 65 -9.35 -15.88 13.43
N VAL A 66 -8.02 -16.06 13.36
CA VAL A 66 -7.27 -16.84 14.38
C VAL A 66 -7.39 -16.21 15.77
N GLY A 67 -7.46 -14.88 15.86
CA GLY A 67 -7.68 -14.17 17.12
C GLY A 67 -9.02 -14.49 17.79
N GLU A 68 -10.06 -14.64 16.98
CA GLU A 68 -11.45 -14.88 17.41
C GLU A 68 -11.74 -16.32 17.81
N THR A 69 -10.88 -17.28 17.45
CA THR A 69 -11.03 -18.69 17.86
C THR A 69 -11.02 -18.87 19.39
N GLU A 70 -11.62 -19.94 19.91
CA GLU A 70 -11.56 -20.28 21.35
C GLU A 70 -10.29 -21.07 21.74
N ASP A 71 -9.30 -21.14 20.86
CA ASP A 71 -8.06 -21.89 21.08
C ASP A 71 -7.24 -21.33 22.27
N ALA A 72 -6.47 -22.20 22.92
CA ALA A 72 -5.50 -21.78 23.92
C ALA A 72 -4.46 -20.81 23.32
N SER A 73 -3.98 -19.84 24.11
CA SER A 73 -3.09 -18.77 23.64
C SER A 73 -1.82 -19.27 22.93
N PHE A 74 -1.26 -20.39 23.37
CA PHE A 74 -0.10 -21.01 22.72
C PHE A 74 -0.42 -21.50 21.29
N VAL A 75 -1.57 -22.16 21.12
CA VAL A 75 -2.04 -22.65 19.81
C VAL A 75 -2.33 -21.49 18.87
N LYS A 76 -2.95 -20.42 19.37
CA LYS A 76 -3.16 -19.18 18.60
C LYS A 76 -1.84 -18.58 18.11
N ASN A 77 -0.85 -18.47 18.99
CA ASN A 77 0.46 -17.93 18.64
C ASN A 77 1.15 -18.78 17.57
N LEU A 78 1.09 -20.11 17.69
CA LEU A 78 1.65 -21.03 16.70
C LEU A 78 0.99 -20.87 15.33
N LYS A 79 -0.33 -20.67 15.28
CA LYS A 79 -1.08 -20.40 14.05
C LYS A 79 -0.79 -19.00 13.46
N ARG A 80 -0.50 -18.01 14.31
CA ARG A 80 -0.23 -16.62 13.89
C ARG A 80 1.16 -16.42 13.29
N ILE A 81 2.18 -17.11 13.80
CA ILE A 81 3.57 -16.99 13.31
C ILE A 81 3.69 -17.08 11.77
N PRO A 82 3.18 -18.14 11.10
CA PRO A 82 3.30 -18.25 9.65
C PRO A 82 2.55 -17.14 8.90
N LEU A 83 1.41 -16.68 9.43
CA LEU A 83 0.63 -15.60 8.83
C LEU A 83 1.35 -14.24 8.96
N ILE A 84 1.96 -13.96 10.12
CA ILE A 84 2.77 -12.75 10.33
C ILE A 84 3.99 -12.78 9.41
N ALA A 85 4.66 -13.93 9.28
CA ALA A 85 5.78 -14.09 8.37
C ALA A 85 5.38 -13.84 6.91
N ALA A 86 4.22 -14.35 6.47
CA ALA A 86 3.68 -14.10 5.15
C ALA A 86 3.36 -12.61 4.92
N LEU A 87 2.75 -11.94 5.91
CA LEU A 87 2.44 -10.51 5.84
C LEU A 87 3.72 -9.67 5.73
N ALA A 88 4.72 -9.98 6.55
CA ALA A 88 6.02 -9.31 6.52
C ALA A 88 6.74 -9.54 5.19
N SER A 89 6.63 -10.73 4.60
CA SER A 89 7.18 -11.04 3.29
C SER A 89 6.53 -10.21 2.17
N GLU A 90 5.21 -10.07 2.17
CA GLU A 90 4.53 -9.24 1.17
C GLU A 90 4.89 -7.76 1.36
N LEU A 91 5.01 -7.29 2.61
CA LEU A 91 5.40 -5.91 2.90
C LEU A 91 6.81 -5.62 2.38
N LEU A 92 7.76 -6.52 2.63
CA LEU A 92 9.12 -6.42 2.12
C LEU A 92 9.13 -6.47 0.58
N ALA A 93 8.34 -7.37 -0.02
CA ALA A 93 8.25 -7.46 -1.47
C ALA A 93 7.65 -6.21 -2.12
N ALA A 94 6.70 -5.54 -1.45
CA ALA A 94 6.16 -4.25 -1.90
C ALA A 94 7.18 -3.12 -1.73
N TYR A 95 7.91 -3.10 -0.61
CA TYR A 95 8.97 -2.13 -0.34
C TYR A 95 10.13 -2.19 -1.35
N LEU A 96 10.47 -3.39 -1.82
CA LEU A 96 11.53 -3.63 -2.80
C LEU A 96 11.08 -3.49 -4.26
N MET A 97 9.82 -3.10 -4.53
CA MET A 97 9.38 -2.83 -5.90
C MET A 97 10.19 -1.67 -6.49
N PRO A 98 10.61 -1.75 -7.77
CA PRO A 98 11.35 -0.67 -8.40
C PRO A 98 10.46 0.58 -8.45
N PRO A 99 11.00 1.75 -8.07
CA PRO A 99 10.26 3.00 -8.22
C PRO A 99 10.22 3.41 -9.71
N ILE A 100 9.26 4.29 -10.04
CA ILE A 100 9.22 5.00 -11.32
C ILE A 100 9.94 6.33 -11.12
N GLU A 101 10.81 6.69 -12.06
CA GLU A 101 11.37 8.05 -12.14
C GLU A 101 10.25 9.08 -12.37
N SER A 102 10.32 10.19 -11.65
CA SER A 102 9.30 11.23 -11.73
C SER A 102 9.90 12.59 -11.41
N GLY A 103 9.15 13.67 -11.65
CA GLY A 103 9.53 15.00 -11.16
C GLY A 103 10.83 15.56 -11.74
N SER A 104 11.12 16.80 -11.38
CA SER A 104 12.20 17.59 -11.96
C SER A 104 13.55 17.24 -11.33
N LEU A 105 14.17 16.17 -11.81
CA LEU A 105 15.65 16.03 -11.79
C LEU A 105 16.32 16.86 -12.88
N ASP A 106 15.60 17.81 -13.48
CA ASP A 106 16.22 18.94 -14.15
C ASP A 106 16.96 19.76 -13.09
N PHE A 107 18.15 19.30 -12.69
CA PHE A 107 19.26 20.23 -12.58
C PHE A 107 19.43 20.81 -13.97
N ALA A 108 18.61 21.79 -14.30
CA ALA A 108 18.95 22.68 -15.36
C ALA A 108 20.35 23.18 -15.01
N GLU A 109 21.29 23.04 -15.94
CA GLU A 109 22.46 23.90 -16.05
C GLU A 109 22.00 25.36 -16.29
N PHE A 110 21.01 25.84 -15.53
CA PHE A 110 20.64 27.22 -15.46
C PHE A 110 21.58 27.83 -14.43
N GLU A 111 22.82 28.09 -14.87
CA GLU A 111 23.43 29.33 -14.43
C GLU A 111 22.50 30.44 -14.95
N PRO A 112 21.75 31.17 -14.10
CA PRO A 112 21.22 32.44 -14.55
C PRO A 112 22.44 33.28 -14.89
N GLN A 113 22.77 33.46 -16.17
CA GLN A 113 23.68 34.52 -16.57
C GLN A 113 23.01 35.82 -16.12
N VAL A 114 23.49 36.33 -15.00
CA VAL A 114 23.14 37.66 -14.51
C VAL A 114 23.76 38.61 -15.53
N VAL A 115 22.97 39.00 -16.52
CA VAL A 115 23.33 40.06 -17.46
C VAL A 115 23.24 41.36 -16.66
N TYR A 116 24.40 41.82 -16.18
CA TYR A 116 24.58 43.19 -15.72
C TYR A 116 24.73 44.14 -16.90
#